data_AF-A0A9E2Z6P9-F1
#
_entry.id   AF-A0A9E2Z6P9-F1
#
_cell.length_a   1.000
_cell.length_b   1.000
_cell.length_c   1.000
_cell.angle_alpha   90.00
_cell.angle_beta   90.00
_cell.angle_gamma   90.00
#
_symmetry.space_group_name_H-M   'P 1'
#
loop_
_entity.id
_entity.type
_entity.pdbx_description
1 polymer ?
#
loop_
_entity_poly.entity_id
_entity_poly.type
_entity_poly.pdbx_seq_one_letter_code
_entity_poly.pdbx_strand_id
1 'polypeptide(L)'
;MRLLTDRVQQITNELLDAMRRQGPPIDLVQVFAQPLPALMICELLGVPYSEHEYFQRQVAKMTSAESGDVEAIFHAGAELNEYIRTLVVAKRAKPTDDLLSDLAVTTDLSDEELAGIGGFLLGAGFDTTTNMLSLGAFALLDNPEQLAIMRDEPENTDQAVEELMRYLSIAHTTSRTATEDIEIAGQTIKAGDTVVVSLQAANRDPKQFPDPDVLDLRGKGGGHLGFGHGVHQCLGQQLARVEMRTALPALLRRFPTLRLAIPPGQVPLRGPEHNIYGLTHLPVTWQS
;
A
#
# COMPACT_ATOMS: atom_id res chain seq x y z
N MET A 1 15.26 10.00 -0.24
CA MET A 1 14.92 8.84 0.61
C MET A 1 15.10 9.08 2.10
N ARG A 2 16.23 9.61 2.59
CA ARG A 2 16.42 9.89 4.03
C ARG A 2 15.34 10.82 4.62
N LEU A 3 15.04 11.93 3.93
CA LEU A 3 13.98 12.86 4.34
C LEU A 3 12.60 12.20 4.44
N LEU A 4 12.22 11.37 3.47
CA LEU A 4 10.97 10.60 3.51
C LEU A 4 10.96 9.58 4.66
N THR A 5 12.11 8.97 4.98
CA THR A 5 12.21 8.03 6.11
C THR A 5 11.97 8.71 7.45
N ASP A 6 12.61 9.86 7.67
CA ASP A 6 12.43 10.66 8.88
C ASP A 6 10.96 11.09 9.03
N ARG A 7 10.32 11.43 7.91
CA ARG A 7 8.92 11.85 7.89
C ARG A 7 7.94 10.71 8.14
N VAL A 8 8.13 9.55 7.50
CA VAL A 8 7.37 8.32 7.80
C VAL A 8 7.49 7.97 9.28
N GLN A 9 8.68 8.08 9.87
CA GLN A 9 8.91 7.80 11.28
C GLN A 9 8.16 8.78 12.19
N GLN A 10 8.12 10.07 11.83
CA GLN A 10 7.36 11.07 12.56
C GLN A 10 5.84 10.77 12.51
N ILE A 11 5.27 10.60 11.32
CA ILE A 11 3.85 10.28 11.14
C ILE A 11 3.48 8.99 11.88
N THR A 12 4.32 7.96 11.76
CA THR A 12 4.14 6.69 12.50
C THR A 12 4.06 6.96 14.00
N ASN A 13 4.97 7.73 14.57
CA ASN A 13 4.96 8.03 16.02
C ASN A 13 3.72 8.81 16.44
N GLU A 14 3.31 9.82 15.66
CA GLU A 14 2.11 10.63 15.92
C GLU A 14 0.83 9.78 15.92
N LEU A 15 0.71 8.86 14.94
CA LEU A 15 -0.40 7.92 14.86
C LEU A 15 -0.40 6.95 16.04
N LEU A 16 0.75 6.38 16.40
CA LEU A 16 0.87 5.48 17.56
C LEU A 16 0.55 6.19 18.88
N ASP A 17 0.90 7.47 19.02
CA ASP A 17 0.55 8.30 20.18
C ASP A 17 -0.96 8.56 20.23
N ALA A 18 -1.60 8.85 19.10
CA ALA A 18 -3.06 8.99 18.99
C ALA A 18 -3.77 7.68 19.36
N MET A 19 -3.27 6.56 18.84
CA MET A 19 -3.75 5.21 19.12
C MET A 19 -3.71 4.89 20.63
N ARG A 20 -2.60 5.24 21.29
CA ARG A 20 -2.44 5.07 22.75
C ARG A 20 -3.43 5.92 23.54
N ARG A 21 -3.70 7.16 23.11
CA ARG A 21 -4.67 8.05 23.77
C ARG A 21 -6.12 7.57 23.62
N GLN A 22 -6.46 7.00 22.47
CA GLN A 22 -7.78 6.46 22.21
C GLN A 22 -8.07 5.21 23.07
N GLY A 23 -7.06 4.34 23.25
CA GLY A 23 -7.16 3.13 24.05
C GLY A 23 -7.85 1.96 23.31
N PRO A 24 -7.59 0.71 23.72
CA PRO A 24 -8.17 -0.47 23.05
C PRO A 24 -9.62 -0.75 23.48
N PRO A 25 -10.44 -1.44 22.66
CA PRO A 25 -10.12 -1.93 21.32
C PRO A 25 -10.25 -0.83 20.26
N ILE A 26 -9.54 -1.02 19.16
CA ILE A 26 -9.57 -0.12 17.99
C ILE A 26 -9.60 -0.93 16.70
N ASP A 27 -9.96 -0.26 15.61
CA ASP A 27 -9.71 -0.77 14.27
C ASP A 27 -8.36 -0.25 13.74
N LEU A 28 -7.38 -1.15 13.61
CA LEU A 28 -6.04 -0.80 13.15
C LEU A 28 -6.02 -0.28 11.71
N VAL A 29 -6.99 -0.68 10.87
CA VAL A 29 -7.10 -0.18 9.49
C VAL A 29 -7.33 1.34 9.52
N GLN A 30 -8.37 1.77 10.24
CA GLN A 30 -8.80 3.17 10.26
C GLN A 30 -7.84 4.10 11.00
N VAL A 31 -7.27 3.65 12.12
CA VAL A 31 -6.50 4.55 13.01
C VAL A 31 -5.00 4.56 12.71
N PHE A 32 -4.50 3.61 11.91
CA PHE A 32 -3.07 3.47 11.63
C PHE A 32 -2.75 3.18 10.17
N ALA A 33 -3.34 2.13 9.58
CA ALA A 33 -2.95 1.67 8.24
C ALA A 33 -3.42 2.61 7.11
N GLN A 34 -4.59 3.25 7.23
CA GLN A 34 -5.09 4.24 6.28
C GLN A 34 -4.44 5.62 6.44
N PRO A 35 -4.34 6.21 7.65
CA PRO A 35 -3.84 7.59 7.78
C PRO A 35 -2.38 7.76 7.36
N LEU A 36 -1.54 6.73 7.57
CA LEU A 36 -0.12 6.79 7.25
C LEU A 36 0.15 7.03 5.75
N PRO A 37 -0.27 6.16 4.82
CA PRO A 37 -0.04 6.38 3.39
C PRO A 37 -0.82 7.59 2.86
N ALA A 38 -1.98 7.94 3.44
CA ALA A 38 -2.69 9.16 3.05
C ALA A 38 -1.86 10.42 3.32
N LEU A 39 -1.24 10.53 4.49
CA LEU A 39 -0.38 11.67 4.81
C LEU A 39 0.89 11.69 3.94
N MET A 40 1.48 10.51 3.70
CA MET A 40 2.67 10.41 2.85
C MET A 40 2.40 10.82 1.40
N ILE A 41 1.27 10.40 0.83
CA ILE A 41 0.92 10.77 -0.55
C ILE A 41 0.49 12.24 -0.66
N CYS A 42 -0.19 12.79 0.37
CA CYS A 42 -0.44 14.23 0.47
C CYS A 42 0.86 15.03 0.37
N GLU A 43 1.87 14.65 1.16
CA GLU A 43 3.15 15.36 1.17
C GLU A 43 3.92 15.21 -0.12
N LEU A 44 3.93 14.01 -0.70
CA LEU A 44 4.59 13.77 -1.98
C LEU A 44 3.99 14.61 -3.11
N LEU A 45 2.66 14.72 -3.16
CA LEU A 45 1.94 15.53 -4.15
C LEU A 45 1.92 17.03 -3.81
N GLY A 46 2.38 17.43 -2.63
CA GLY A 46 2.40 18.83 -2.20
C GLY A 46 1.05 19.36 -1.72
N VAL A 47 0.13 18.50 -1.30
CA VAL A 47 -1.14 18.91 -0.67
C VAL A 47 -0.85 19.77 0.56
N PRO A 48 -1.41 20.99 0.67
CA PRO A 48 -1.21 21.85 1.84
C PRO A 48 -1.66 21.17 3.14
N TYR A 49 -0.89 21.33 4.23
CA TYR A 49 -1.20 20.71 5.52
C TYR A 49 -2.62 21.03 6.03
N SER A 50 -3.10 22.27 5.81
CA SER A 50 -4.47 22.69 6.17
C SER A 50 -5.57 21.92 5.44
N GLU A 51 -5.24 21.21 4.36
CA GLU A 51 -6.17 20.47 3.51
C GLU A 51 -6.04 18.95 3.68
N HIS A 52 -5.10 18.47 4.51
CA HIS A 52 -4.86 17.03 4.71
C HIS A 52 -6.11 16.31 5.21
N GLU A 53 -6.85 16.90 6.16
CA GLU A 53 -8.08 16.28 6.69
C GLU A 53 -9.18 16.18 5.61
N TYR A 54 -9.31 17.20 4.76
CA TYR A 54 -10.23 17.18 3.62
C TYR A 54 -9.85 16.08 2.65
N PHE A 55 -8.57 16.01 2.28
CA PHE A 55 -8.05 15.03 1.35
C PHE A 55 -8.21 13.60 1.87
N GLN A 56 -7.87 13.35 3.14
CA GLN A 56 -8.06 12.06 3.80
C GLN A 56 -9.52 11.60 3.74
N ARG A 57 -10.48 12.50 3.97
CA ARG A 57 -11.90 12.16 3.82
C ARG A 57 -12.29 11.81 2.39
N GLN A 58 -11.76 12.52 1.39
CA GLN A 58 -12.06 12.22 -0.01
C GLN A 58 -11.48 10.88 -0.46
N VAL A 59 -10.26 10.59 -0.04
CA VAL A 59 -9.58 9.31 -0.30
C VAL A 59 -10.29 8.15 0.45
N ALA A 60 -10.74 8.37 1.68
CA ALA A 60 -11.56 7.40 2.41
C ALA A 60 -12.91 7.12 1.72
N LYS A 61 -13.53 8.12 1.09
CA LYS A 61 -14.75 7.91 0.29
C LYS A 61 -14.49 7.01 -0.91
N MET A 62 -13.36 7.19 -1.62
CA MET A 62 -12.97 6.33 -2.74
C MET A 62 -12.89 4.85 -2.34
N THR A 63 -12.38 4.55 -1.15
CA THR A 63 -12.30 3.17 -0.64
C THR A 63 -13.61 2.68 -0.01
N SER A 64 -14.43 3.56 0.57
CA SER A 64 -15.77 3.18 1.06
C SER A 64 -16.79 2.97 -0.06
N ALA A 65 -16.59 3.61 -1.22
CA ALA A 65 -17.45 3.48 -2.39
C ALA A 65 -17.30 2.13 -3.09
N GLU A 66 -16.38 1.27 -2.63
CA GLU A 66 -16.24 -0.13 -3.05
C GLU A 66 -17.48 -0.99 -2.66
N SER A 67 -18.55 -0.38 -2.12
CA SER A 67 -19.87 -0.95 -1.87
C SER A 67 -20.68 -1.33 -3.13
N GLY A 68 -20.05 -1.51 -4.29
CA GLY A 68 -20.71 -1.86 -5.56
C GLY A 68 -21.52 -0.73 -6.21
N ASP A 69 -21.42 0.50 -5.68
CA ASP A 69 -22.03 1.69 -6.27
C ASP A 69 -21.04 2.37 -7.21
N VAL A 70 -21.08 1.94 -8.48
CA VAL A 70 -20.19 2.44 -9.55
C VAL A 70 -20.33 3.95 -9.74
N GLU A 71 -21.53 4.51 -9.52
CA GLU A 71 -21.80 5.95 -9.67
C GLU A 71 -21.10 6.73 -8.55
N ALA A 72 -21.17 6.25 -7.31
CA ALA A 72 -20.45 6.84 -6.18
C ALA A 72 -18.92 6.79 -6.35
N ILE A 73 -18.36 5.68 -6.85
CA ILE A 73 -16.93 5.56 -7.15
C ILE A 73 -16.53 6.59 -8.22
N PHE A 74 -17.31 6.69 -9.29
CA PHE A 74 -17.04 7.62 -10.39
C PHE A 74 -17.07 9.07 -9.91
N HIS A 75 -18.07 9.45 -9.10
CA HIS A 75 -18.16 10.78 -8.53
C HIS A 75 -16.99 11.11 -7.58
N ALA A 76 -16.63 10.19 -6.69
CA ALA A 76 -15.48 10.37 -5.80
C ALA A 76 -14.16 10.53 -6.59
N GLY A 77 -13.98 9.73 -7.64
CA GLY A 77 -12.83 9.85 -8.54
C GLY A 77 -12.82 11.18 -9.30
N ALA A 78 -13.98 11.66 -9.77
CA ALA A 78 -14.10 12.94 -10.45
C ALA A 78 -13.79 14.14 -9.52
N GLU A 79 -14.31 14.14 -8.28
CA GLU A 79 -14.02 15.16 -7.27
C GLU A 79 -12.52 15.23 -6.96
N LEU A 80 -11.88 14.06 -6.83
CA LEU A 80 -10.46 13.98 -6.52
C LEU A 80 -9.59 14.43 -7.70
N ASN A 81 -9.95 14.06 -8.93
CA ASN A 81 -9.27 14.54 -10.13
C ASN A 81 -9.39 16.06 -10.29
N GLU A 82 -10.55 16.65 -9.99
CA GLU A 82 -10.72 18.10 -10.05
C GLU A 82 -9.89 18.82 -8.97
N TYR A 83 -9.82 18.24 -7.76
CA TYR A 83 -8.93 18.74 -6.72
C TYR A 83 -7.46 18.70 -7.18
N ILE A 84 -7.01 17.59 -7.75
CA ILE A 84 -5.65 17.45 -8.26
C ILE A 84 -5.39 18.44 -9.41
N ARG A 85 -6.33 18.67 -10.32
CA ARG A 85 -6.21 19.73 -11.36
C ARG A 85 -5.99 21.10 -10.73
N THR A 86 -6.78 21.44 -9.73
CA THR A 86 -6.66 22.72 -9.01
C THR A 86 -5.30 22.84 -8.33
N LEU A 87 -4.83 21.75 -7.70
CA LEU A 87 -3.52 21.67 -7.08
C LEU A 87 -2.40 21.88 -8.10
N VAL A 88 -2.45 21.21 -9.26
CA VAL A 88 -1.47 21.36 -10.35
C VAL A 88 -1.34 22.82 -10.80
N VAL A 89 -2.47 23.50 -11.03
CA VAL A 89 -2.47 24.93 -11.42
C VAL A 89 -1.79 25.78 -10.34
N ALA A 90 -2.12 25.54 -9.07
CA ALA A 90 -1.50 26.25 -7.95
C ALA A 90 0.01 25.99 -7.86
N LYS A 91 0.44 24.73 -8.06
CA LYS A 91 1.85 24.31 -8.03
C LYS A 91 2.64 24.88 -9.19
N ARG A 92 2.06 24.96 -10.39
CA ARG A 92 2.71 25.62 -11.53
C ARG A 92 2.87 27.12 -11.31
N ALA A 93 1.85 27.77 -10.75
CA ALA A 93 1.89 29.21 -10.47
C ALA A 93 2.87 29.55 -9.34
N LYS A 94 2.98 28.68 -8.33
CA LYS A 94 3.87 28.87 -7.18
C LYS A 94 4.49 27.52 -6.74
N PRO A 95 5.58 27.11 -7.41
CA PRO A 95 6.26 25.85 -7.10
C PRO A 95 6.75 25.79 -5.65
N THR A 96 6.64 24.62 -5.04
CA THR A 96 7.20 24.27 -3.73
C THR A 96 8.07 23.00 -3.83
N ASP A 97 8.60 22.50 -2.71
CA ASP A 97 9.44 21.29 -2.70
C ASP A 97 8.58 20.02 -2.65
N ASP A 98 7.96 19.68 -3.79
CA ASP A 98 7.10 18.49 -3.96
C ASP A 98 7.12 17.99 -5.42
N LEU A 99 6.58 16.78 -5.64
CA LEU A 99 6.64 16.10 -6.93
C LEU A 99 5.88 16.84 -8.03
N LEU A 100 4.70 17.38 -7.73
CA LEU A 100 3.89 18.07 -8.75
C LEU A 100 4.55 19.39 -9.17
N SER A 101 5.17 20.11 -8.23
CA SER A 101 5.97 21.30 -8.52
C SER A 101 7.19 20.99 -9.35
N ASP A 102 7.93 19.93 -9.01
CA ASP A 102 9.11 19.50 -9.76
C ASP A 102 8.73 19.16 -11.20
N LEU A 103 7.74 18.27 -11.39
CA LEU A 103 7.25 17.91 -12.72
C LEU A 103 6.71 19.11 -13.51
N ALA A 104 6.00 20.03 -12.86
CA ALA A 104 5.49 21.24 -13.51
C ALA A 104 6.60 22.19 -14.00
N VAL A 105 7.79 22.14 -13.40
CA VAL A 105 8.95 22.98 -13.73
C VAL A 105 9.91 22.29 -14.70
N THR A 106 10.14 20.98 -14.54
CA THR A 106 11.20 20.25 -15.26
C THR A 106 10.72 19.58 -16.54
N THR A 107 9.42 19.59 -16.84
CA THR A 107 8.84 18.93 -18.00
C THR A 107 7.94 19.88 -18.80
N ASP A 108 7.62 19.48 -20.03
CA ASP A 108 6.64 20.14 -20.90
C ASP A 108 5.23 19.56 -20.76
N LEU A 109 4.99 18.76 -19.72
CA LEU A 109 3.69 18.17 -19.45
C LEU A 109 2.61 19.23 -19.29
N SER A 110 1.46 18.99 -19.90
CA SER A 110 0.25 19.78 -19.72
C SER A 110 -0.31 19.63 -18.30
N ASP A 111 -1.18 20.56 -17.90
CA ASP A 111 -1.86 20.46 -16.60
C ASP A 111 -2.75 19.21 -16.49
N GLU A 112 -3.27 18.73 -17.62
CA GLU A 112 -4.07 17.50 -17.68
C GLU A 112 -3.22 16.25 -17.48
N GLU A 113 -2.04 16.18 -18.12
CA GLU A 113 -1.10 15.07 -17.91
C GLU A 113 -0.56 15.04 -16.49
N LEU A 114 -0.19 16.20 -15.92
CA LEU A 114 0.23 16.30 -14.53
C LEU A 114 -0.89 15.89 -13.56
N ALA A 115 -2.13 16.30 -13.85
CA ALA A 115 -3.26 15.90 -13.02
C ALA A 115 -3.51 14.38 -13.10
N GLY A 116 -3.38 13.79 -14.31
CA GLY A 116 -3.44 12.34 -14.50
C GLY A 116 -2.36 11.59 -13.72
N ILE A 117 -1.12 12.08 -13.73
CA ILE A 117 -0.02 11.53 -12.92
C ILE A 117 -0.35 11.65 -11.43
N GLY A 118 -0.81 12.82 -10.97
CA GLY A 118 -1.17 13.04 -9.57
C GLY A 118 -2.29 12.10 -9.09
N GLY A 119 -3.35 11.96 -9.89
CA GLY A 119 -4.45 11.03 -9.61
C GLY A 119 -4.00 9.56 -9.60
N PHE A 120 -3.16 9.15 -10.55
CA PHE A 120 -2.60 7.81 -10.58
C PHE A 120 -1.74 7.50 -9.34
N LEU A 121 -0.81 8.39 -8.99
CA LEU A 121 0.07 8.22 -7.83
C LEU A 121 -0.72 8.21 -6.52
N LEU A 122 -1.79 8.99 -6.45
CA LEU A 122 -2.70 8.99 -5.32
C LEU A 122 -3.36 7.63 -5.09
N GLY A 123 -4.03 7.10 -6.12
CA GLY A 123 -4.66 5.78 -6.04
C GLY A 123 -3.64 4.68 -5.76
N ALA A 124 -2.51 4.70 -6.47
CA ALA A 124 -1.47 3.68 -6.36
C ALA A 124 -0.76 3.70 -4.99
N GLY A 125 -0.49 4.87 -4.42
CA GLY A 125 0.24 5.04 -3.16
C GLY A 125 -0.60 4.89 -1.90
N PHE A 126 -1.93 5.08 -2.00
CA PHE A 126 -2.81 5.03 -0.85
C PHE A 126 -3.31 3.62 -0.54
N ASP A 127 -4.04 3.00 -1.47
CA ASP A 127 -4.79 1.78 -1.18
C ASP A 127 -3.86 0.56 -1.02
N THR A 128 -2.79 0.49 -1.82
CA THR A 128 -1.84 -0.62 -1.76
C THR A 128 -1.11 -0.68 -0.42
N THR A 129 -0.54 0.44 0.05
CA THR A 129 0.20 0.43 1.33
C THR A 129 -0.73 0.29 2.53
N THR A 130 -1.95 0.84 2.47
CA THR A 130 -2.98 0.60 3.50
C THR A 130 -3.21 -0.91 3.69
N ASN A 131 -3.38 -1.62 2.58
CA ASN A 131 -3.64 -3.06 2.61
C ASN A 131 -2.39 -3.86 2.99
N MET A 132 -1.19 -3.47 2.55
CA MET A 132 0.06 -4.11 3.01
C MET A 132 0.29 -3.95 4.51
N LEU A 133 0.04 -2.77 5.08
CA LEU A 133 0.23 -2.52 6.50
C LEU A 133 -0.79 -3.29 7.35
N SER A 134 -2.06 -3.27 6.95
CA SER A 134 -3.12 -3.95 7.68
C SER A 134 -3.01 -5.49 7.57
N LEU A 135 -2.81 -6.04 6.37
CA LEU A 135 -2.58 -7.48 6.19
C LEU A 135 -1.25 -7.93 6.80
N GLY A 136 -0.20 -7.10 6.72
CA GLY A 136 1.08 -7.37 7.37
C GLY A 136 0.93 -7.47 8.87
N ALA A 137 0.23 -6.51 9.49
CA ALA A 137 -0.08 -6.58 10.92
C ALA A 137 -0.92 -7.82 11.26
N PHE A 138 -1.96 -8.12 10.48
CA PHE A 138 -2.78 -9.32 10.69
C PHE A 138 -1.96 -10.62 10.62
N ALA A 139 -1.14 -10.78 9.57
CA ALA A 139 -0.30 -11.96 9.38
C ALA A 139 0.69 -12.15 10.54
N LEU A 140 1.28 -11.06 11.05
CA LEU A 140 2.15 -11.11 12.21
C LEU A 140 1.37 -11.47 13.49
N LEU A 141 0.21 -10.87 13.73
CA LEU A 141 -0.61 -11.16 14.91
C LEU A 141 -1.14 -12.59 14.93
N ASP A 142 -1.34 -13.20 13.77
CA ASP A 142 -1.71 -14.62 13.61
C ASP A 142 -0.50 -15.56 13.70
N ASN A 143 0.73 -15.03 13.61
CA ASN A 143 1.99 -15.79 13.69
C ASN A 143 2.94 -15.19 14.75
N PRO A 144 2.72 -15.44 16.06
CA PRO A 144 3.45 -14.76 17.14
C PRO A 144 4.97 -14.95 17.12
N GLU A 145 5.46 -16.06 16.58
CA GLU A 145 6.90 -16.31 16.39
C GLU A 145 7.52 -15.39 15.34
N GLN A 146 6.80 -15.14 14.24
CA GLN A 146 7.20 -14.20 13.19
C GLN A 146 7.05 -12.75 13.67
N LEU A 147 6.01 -12.46 14.46
CA LEU A 147 5.85 -11.16 15.11
C LEU A 147 7.06 -10.80 15.97
N ALA A 148 7.57 -11.75 16.77
CA ALA A 148 8.74 -11.52 17.62
C ALA A 148 9.97 -11.12 16.79
N ILE A 149 10.17 -11.74 15.63
CA ILE A 149 11.27 -11.39 14.70
C ILE A 149 11.12 -9.94 14.22
N MET A 150 9.95 -9.56 13.72
CA MET A 150 9.68 -8.18 13.25
C MET A 150 9.86 -7.13 14.38
N ARG A 151 9.56 -7.51 15.63
CA ARG A 151 9.66 -6.60 16.78
C ARG A 151 11.09 -6.45 17.29
N ASP A 152 11.81 -7.57 17.44
CA ASP A 152 13.02 -7.68 18.25
C ASP A 152 14.32 -7.82 17.44
N GLU A 153 14.24 -8.16 16.15
CA GLU A 153 15.40 -8.38 15.26
C GLU A 153 15.44 -7.32 14.15
N PRO A 154 15.83 -6.07 14.47
CA PRO A 154 15.84 -4.97 13.49
C PRO A 154 16.70 -5.26 12.26
N GLU A 155 17.75 -6.08 12.39
CA GLU A 155 18.59 -6.56 11.30
C GLU A 155 17.84 -7.38 10.24
N ASN A 156 16.71 -7.99 10.62
CA ASN A 156 15.88 -8.80 9.72
C ASN A 156 14.72 -8.00 9.09
N THR A 157 14.55 -6.72 9.45
CA THR A 157 13.39 -5.91 9.00
C THR A 157 13.29 -5.80 7.48
N ASP A 158 14.41 -5.58 6.79
CA ASP A 158 14.42 -5.48 5.32
C ASP A 158 13.92 -6.78 4.67
N GLN A 159 14.44 -7.91 5.14
CA GLN A 159 14.08 -9.23 4.64
C GLN A 159 12.64 -9.61 5.00
N ALA A 160 12.21 -9.28 6.21
CA ALA A 160 10.86 -9.49 6.69
C ALA A 160 9.83 -8.75 5.82
N VAL A 161 10.13 -7.54 5.37
CA VAL A 161 9.25 -6.79 4.46
C VAL A 161 9.16 -7.45 3.08
N GLU A 162 10.27 -7.92 2.51
CA GLU A 162 10.21 -8.67 1.24
C GLU A 162 9.41 -9.98 1.40
N GLU A 163 9.56 -10.67 2.53
CA GLU A 163 8.77 -11.87 2.80
C GLU A 163 7.27 -11.55 2.91
N LEU A 164 6.89 -10.48 3.61
CA LEU A 164 5.48 -10.05 3.66
C LEU A 164 4.94 -9.69 2.26
N MET A 165 5.74 -9.00 1.43
CA MET A 165 5.37 -8.67 0.05
C MET A 165 5.14 -9.93 -0.80
N ARG A 166 5.99 -10.95 -0.66
CA ARG A 166 5.83 -12.25 -1.31
C ARG A 166 4.58 -12.96 -0.78
N TYR A 167 4.49 -13.13 0.53
CA TYR A 167 3.47 -13.94 1.19
C TYR A 167 2.06 -13.39 0.96
N LEU A 168 1.90 -12.06 1.06
CA LEU A 168 0.59 -11.40 0.97
C LEU A 168 0.15 -11.13 -0.48
N SER A 169 1.08 -10.79 -1.38
CA SER A 169 0.81 -10.61 -2.82
C SER A 169 -0.48 -9.83 -3.13
N ILE A 170 -0.69 -8.69 -2.46
CA ILE A 170 -1.99 -7.99 -2.46
C ILE A 170 -2.47 -7.58 -3.87
N ALA A 171 -1.51 -7.24 -4.74
CA ALA A 171 -1.72 -7.09 -6.17
C ALA A 171 -1.51 -8.47 -6.81
N HIS A 172 -2.57 -9.27 -6.82
CA HIS A 172 -2.49 -10.71 -7.06
C HIS A 172 -2.39 -11.10 -8.54
N THR A 173 -2.86 -10.24 -9.46
CA THR A 173 -2.82 -10.48 -10.90
C THR A 173 -2.48 -9.22 -11.69
N THR A 174 -1.95 -9.40 -12.90
CA THR A 174 -1.82 -8.32 -13.89
C THR A 174 -2.15 -8.85 -15.29
N SER A 175 -2.64 -7.98 -16.17
CA SER A 175 -3.05 -8.37 -17.54
C SER A 175 -2.17 -7.72 -18.60
N ARG A 176 -1.90 -8.44 -19.68
CA ARG A 176 -1.18 -7.95 -20.87
C ARG A 176 -1.92 -8.37 -22.13
N THR A 177 -1.74 -7.61 -23.20
CA THR A 177 -2.23 -8.00 -24.54
C THR A 177 -1.03 -8.36 -25.40
N ALA A 178 -1.06 -9.53 -26.02
CA ALA A 178 -0.01 -9.95 -26.95
C ALA A 178 -0.07 -9.08 -28.22
N THR A 179 1.04 -8.46 -28.59
CA THR A 179 1.13 -7.63 -29.81
C THR A 179 1.49 -8.46 -31.04
N GLU A 180 2.02 -9.65 -30.84
CA GLU A 180 2.39 -10.63 -31.85
C GLU A 180 2.20 -12.05 -31.28
N ASP A 181 2.34 -13.08 -32.12
CA ASP A 181 2.31 -14.48 -31.67
C ASP A 181 3.53 -14.80 -30.78
N ILE A 182 3.31 -15.38 -29.60
CA ILE A 182 4.36 -15.70 -28.61
C ILE A 182 4.30 -17.18 -28.25
N GLU A 183 5.42 -17.89 -28.37
CA GLU A 183 5.58 -19.27 -27.91
C GLU A 183 6.09 -19.30 -26.46
N ILE A 184 5.32 -19.91 -25.54
CA ILE A 184 5.72 -20.11 -24.15
C ILE A 184 5.33 -21.50 -23.66
N ALA A 185 6.28 -22.23 -23.07
CA ALA A 185 6.07 -23.59 -22.57
C ALA A 185 5.41 -24.55 -23.60
N GLY A 186 5.70 -24.36 -24.89
CA GLY A 186 5.13 -25.14 -25.99
C GLY A 186 3.68 -24.80 -26.34
N GLN A 187 3.18 -23.64 -25.92
CA GLN A 187 1.88 -23.10 -26.29
C GLN A 187 2.05 -21.77 -27.03
N THR A 188 1.28 -21.57 -28.11
CA THR A 188 1.22 -20.29 -28.82
C THR A 188 0.13 -19.40 -28.23
N ILE A 189 0.51 -18.23 -27.73
CA ILE A 189 -0.39 -17.11 -27.43
C ILE A 189 -0.50 -16.28 -28.70
N LYS A 190 -1.72 -16.00 -29.19
CA LYS A 190 -1.91 -15.29 -30.46
C LYS A 190 -1.86 -13.78 -30.27
N ALA A 191 -1.46 -13.07 -31.33
CA ALA A 191 -1.60 -11.62 -31.39
C ALA A 191 -3.07 -11.20 -31.09
N GLY A 192 -3.24 -10.27 -30.15
CA GLY A 192 -4.53 -9.81 -29.65
C GLY A 192 -5.05 -10.55 -28.41
N ASP A 193 -4.49 -11.71 -28.06
CA ASP A 193 -4.89 -12.43 -26.86
C ASP A 193 -4.54 -11.65 -25.58
N THR A 194 -5.44 -11.73 -24.60
CA THR A 194 -5.18 -11.21 -23.25
C THR A 194 -4.57 -12.32 -22.38
N VAL A 195 -3.42 -12.03 -21.79
CA VAL A 195 -2.71 -12.89 -20.86
C VAL A 195 -2.83 -12.32 -19.47
N VAL A 196 -3.45 -13.08 -18.56
CA VAL A 196 -3.49 -12.76 -17.13
C VAL A 196 -2.36 -13.50 -16.43
N VAL A 197 -1.46 -12.75 -15.80
CA VAL A 197 -0.33 -13.27 -15.03
C VAL A 197 -0.71 -13.30 -13.56
N SER A 198 -0.74 -14.50 -12.97
CA SER A 198 -0.97 -14.69 -11.53
C SER A 198 0.31 -14.46 -10.75
N LEU A 199 0.48 -13.25 -10.20
CA LEU A 199 1.62 -12.88 -9.38
C LEU A 199 1.62 -13.62 -8.05
N GLN A 200 0.44 -13.82 -7.47
CA GLN A 200 0.27 -14.62 -6.24
C GLN A 200 0.74 -16.07 -6.43
N ALA A 201 0.43 -16.70 -7.57
CA ALA A 201 0.86 -18.07 -7.84
C ALA A 201 2.38 -18.14 -8.05
N ALA A 202 2.96 -17.16 -8.75
CA ALA A 202 4.41 -17.08 -8.91
C ALA A 202 5.14 -16.89 -7.57
N ASN A 203 4.58 -16.07 -6.66
CA ASN A 203 5.11 -15.85 -5.31
C ASN A 203 4.91 -17.05 -4.37
N ARG A 204 4.15 -18.04 -4.80
CA ARG A 204 3.94 -19.32 -4.12
C ARG A 204 4.49 -20.51 -4.93
N ASP A 205 5.33 -20.29 -5.94
CA ASP A 205 5.90 -21.39 -6.74
C ASP A 205 6.94 -22.17 -5.91
N PRO A 206 6.71 -23.46 -5.61
CA PRO A 206 7.65 -24.27 -4.82
C PRO A 206 9.00 -24.49 -5.51
N LYS A 207 9.11 -24.22 -6.82
CA LYS A 207 10.40 -24.25 -7.53
C LYS A 207 11.29 -23.07 -7.17
N GLN A 208 10.69 -21.95 -6.75
CA GLN A 208 11.40 -20.73 -6.39
C GLN A 208 11.47 -20.55 -4.86
N PHE A 209 10.39 -20.87 -4.15
CA PHE A 209 10.25 -20.68 -2.71
C PHE A 209 9.91 -22.01 -2.03
N PRO A 210 10.85 -22.66 -1.32
CA PRO A 210 10.55 -23.83 -0.50
C PRO A 210 9.50 -23.51 0.55
N ASP A 211 8.58 -24.44 0.81
CA ASP A 211 7.44 -24.26 1.73
C ASP A 211 6.70 -22.92 1.54
N PRO A 212 6.22 -22.63 0.31
CA PRO A 212 5.81 -21.29 -0.10
C PRO A 212 4.62 -20.71 0.69
N ASP A 213 3.84 -21.57 1.34
CA ASP A 213 2.67 -21.21 2.13
C ASP A 213 3.00 -20.92 3.61
N VAL A 214 4.26 -21.05 4.01
CA VAL A 214 4.74 -20.66 5.35
C VAL A 214 5.25 -19.23 5.29
N LEU A 215 4.91 -18.44 6.32
CA LEU A 215 5.50 -17.12 6.54
C LEU A 215 6.82 -17.28 7.30
N ASP A 216 7.94 -16.95 6.67
CA ASP A 216 9.27 -17.02 7.31
C ASP A 216 10.06 -15.71 7.09
N LEU A 217 10.04 -14.83 8.08
CA LEU A 217 10.70 -13.52 8.01
C LEU A 217 12.24 -13.60 7.98
N ARG A 218 12.83 -14.73 8.37
CA ARG A 218 14.26 -15.01 8.20
C ARG A 218 14.57 -15.73 6.88
N GLY A 219 13.53 -16.18 6.18
CA GLY A 219 13.59 -16.86 4.90
C GLY A 219 13.84 -15.91 3.73
N LYS A 220 14.29 -16.45 2.59
CA LYS A 220 14.63 -15.64 1.41
C LYS A 220 13.37 -15.16 0.70
N GLY A 221 12.79 -14.03 1.13
CA GLY A 221 11.68 -13.37 0.44
C GLY A 221 12.09 -12.68 -0.89
N GLY A 222 13.38 -12.47 -1.14
CA GLY A 222 13.87 -11.76 -2.33
C GLY A 222 13.53 -12.44 -3.66
N GLY A 223 13.38 -11.64 -4.72
CA GLY A 223 13.04 -12.13 -6.07
C GLY A 223 11.55 -12.38 -6.30
N HIS A 224 10.69 -12.03 -5.33
CA HIS A 224 9.25 -12.05 -5.50
C HIS A 224 8.76 -11.04 -6.55
N LEU A 225 7.54 -11.24 -7.02
CA LEU A 225 6.82 -10.39 -7.97
C LEU A 225 5.75 -9.50 -7.33
N GLY A 226 5.74 -9.34 -6.00
CA GLY A 226 4.79 -8.47 -5.29
C GLY A 226 4.80 -6.99 -5.73
N PHE A 227 5.88 -6.51 -6.36
CA PHE A 227 5.98 -5.18 -6.99
C PHE A 227 5.88 -5.23 -8.52
N GLY A 228 5.50 -6.37 -9.10
CA GLY A 228 5.57 -6.61 -10.53
C GLY A 228 7.01 -6.73 -11.05
N HIS A 229 7.17 -6.66 -12.38
CA HIS A 229 8.44 -6.78 -13.07
C HIS A 229 8.45 -6.02 -14.40
N GLY A 230 9.65 -5.76 -14.93
CA GLY A 230 9.87 -5.07 -16.20
C GLY A 230 9.65 -3.55 -16.11
N VAL A 231 9.35 -2.92 -17.24
CA VAL A 231 9.22 -1.45 -17.34
C VAL A 231 8.06 -0.86 -16.52
N HIS A 232 7.10 -1.69 -16.13
CA HIS A 232 5.98 -1.32 -15.27
C HIS A 232 6.15 -1.79 -13.81
N GLN A 233 7.37 -2.18 -13.41
CA GLN A 233 7.65 -2.48 -12.01
C GLN A 233 7.30 -1.26 -11.14
N CYS A 234 6.70 -1.53 -9.98
CA CYS A 234 6.14 -0.50 -9.11
C CYS A 234 7.12 0.66 -8.87
N LEU A 235 6.70 1.85 -9.28
CA LEU A 235 7.44 3.10 -9.10
C LEU A 235 7.60 3.44 -7.62
N GLY A 236 6.54 3.21 -6.83
CA GLY A 236 6.49 3.51 -5.39
C GLY A 236 7.16 2.46 -4.49
N GLN A 237 7.76 1.40 -5.06
CA GLN A 237 8.23 0.24 -4.28
C GLN A 237 9.20 0.59 -3.15
N GLN A 238 10.02 1.63 -3.33
CA GLN A 238 10.99 2.03 -2.30
C GLN A 238 10.32 2.80 -1.15
N LEU A 239 9.30 3.61 -1.47
CA LEU A 239 8.50 4.29 -0.45
C LEU A 239 7.68 3.27 0.35
N ALA A 240 7.00 2.34 -0.32
CA ALA A 240 6.24 1.27 0.33
C ALA A 240 7.12 0.45 1.29
N ARG A 241 8.35 0.10 0.88
CA ARG A 241 9.33 -0.54 1.77
C ARG A 241 9.69 0.32 2.97
N VAL A 242 9.96 1.62 2.79
CA VAL A 242 10.26 2.52 3.91
C VAL A 242 9.09 2.59 4.89
N GLU A 243 7.85 2.71 4.39
CA GLU A 243 6.63 2.72 5.19
C GLU A 243 6.50 1.43 6.02
N MET A 244 6.57 0.27 5.38
CA MET A 244 6.46 -1.02 6.09
C MET A 244 7.58 -1.25 7.12
N ARG A 245 8.84 -0.96 6.74
CA ARG A 245 10.01 -1.13 7.63
C ARG A 245 9.98 -0.21 8.84
N THR A 246 9.28 0.91 8.73
CA THR A 246 9.14 1.88 9.82
C THR A 246 7.91 1.55 10.68
N ALA A 247 6.77 1.36 10.03
CA ALA A 247 5.47 1.28 10.66
C ALA A 247 5.26 -0.03 11.43
N LEU A 248 5.56 -1.18 10.83
CA LEU A 248 5.28 -2.49 11.45
C LEU A 248 6.13 -2.73 12.71
N PRO A 249 7.47 -2.55 12.69
CA PRO A 249 8.26 -2.72 13.90
C PRO A 249 7.91 -1.69 14.99
N ALA A 250 7.63 -0.43 14.59
CA ALA A 250 7.25 0.60 15.55
C ALA A 250 5.92 0.30 16.25
N LEU A 251 4.92 -0.19 15.51
CA LEU A 251 3.65 -0.66 16.06
C LEU A 251 3.86 -1.76 17.11
N LEU A 252 4.62 -2.81 16.75
CA LEU A 252 4.84 -3.97 17.61
C LEU A 252 5.69 -3.64 18.85
N ARG A 253 6.68 -2.75 18.72
CA ARG A 253 7.46 -2.27 19.88
C ARG A 253 6.66 -1.35 20.78
N ARG A 254 5.78 -0.52 20.22
CA ARG A 254 4.95 0.40 21.01
C ARG A 254 3.88 -0.34 21.81
N PHE A 255 3.34 -1.40 21.24
CA PHE A 255 2.28 -2.22 21.83
C PHE A 255 2.74 -3.69 21.90
N PRO A 256 3.63 -4.05 22.85
CA PRO A 256 4.23 -5.39 22.91
C PRO A 256 3.22 -6.50 23.21
N THR A 257 2.04 -6.17 23.73
CA THR A 257 0.93 -7.08 24.04
C THR A 257 -0.22 -6.97 23.02
N LEU A 258 0.03 -6.33 21.86
CA LEU A 258 -0.93 -6.21 20.76
C LEU A 258 -1.38 -7.58 20.29
N ARG A 259 -2.69 -7.76 20.16
CA ARG A 259 -3.34 -8.98 19.67
C ARG A 259 -4.65 -8.65 18.96
N LEU A 260 -5.16 -9.58 18.17
CA LEU A 260 -6.50 -9.47 17.60
C LEU A 260 -7.54 -9.41 18.72
N ALA A 261 -8.52 -8.52 18.58
CA ALA A 261 -9.67 -8.42 19.50
C ALA A 261 -10.76 -9.45 19.16
N ILE A 262 -10.63 -10.13 18.02
CA ILE A 262 -11.54 -11.17 17.51
C ILE A 262 -10.72 -12.39 17.03
N PRO A 263 -11.34 -13.58 16.89
CA PRO A 263 -10.66 -14.74 16.30
C PRO A 263 -10.15 -14.45 14.87
N PRO A 264 -8.98 -14.96 14.45
CA PRO A 264 -8.41 -14.71 13.12
C PRO A 264 -9.38 -15.01 11.97
N GLY A 265 -10.10 -16.13 12.03
CA GLY A 265 -11.08 -16.52 11.01
C GLY A 265 -12.35 -15.65 10.94
N GLN A 266 -12.50 -14.65 11.81
CA GLN A 266 -13.60 -13.68 11.79
C GLN A 266 -13.15 -12.28 11.33
N VAL A 267 -11.86 -12.10 11.02
CA VAL A 267 -11.36 -10.83 10.48
C VAL A 267 -11.96 -10.61 9.09
N PRO A 268 -12.67 -9.49 8.86
CA PRO A 268 -13.39 -9.27 7.62
C PRO A 268 -12.43 -8.86 6.49
N LEU A 269 -12.37 -9.70 5.46
CA LEU A 269 -11.57 -9.49 4.24
C LEU A 269 -12.37 -8.64 3.24
N ARG A 270 -11.67 -7.93 2.35
CA ARG A 270 -12.30 -7.29 1.17
C ARG A 270 -12.88 -8.35 0.23
N GLY A 271 -14.02 -8.04 -0.40
CA GLY A 271 -14.70 -8.93 -1.33
C GLY A 271 -14.00 -9.02 -2.70
N PRO A 272 -14.42 -9.97 -3.56
CA PRO A 272 -13.80 -10.24 -4.86
C PRO A 272 -13.89 -9.09 -5.88
N GLU A 273 -14.73 -8.10 -5.64
CA GLU A 273 -14.86 -6.87 -6.42
C GLU A 273 -13.63 -5.94 -6.31
N HIS A 274 -12.74 -6.19 -5.35
CA HIS A 274 -11.57 -5.38 -5.09
C HIS A 274 -10.33 -5.89 -5.85
N ASN A 275 -9.71 -5.04 -6.65
CA ASN A 275 -8.47 -5.37 -7.36
C ASN A 275 -7.26 -5.49 -6.43
N ILE A 276 -7.29 -4.81 -5.29
CA ILE A 276 -6.26 -4.88 -4.26
C ILE A 276 -6.82 -5.69 -3.08
N TYR A 277 -6.16 -6.80 -2.78
CA TYR A 277 -6.57 -7.65 -1.67
C TYR A 277 -6.27 -6.98 -0.33
N GLY A 278 -7.16 -7.13 0.65
CA GLY A 278 -7.10 -6.32 1.87
C GLY A 278 -8.09 -6.72 2.95
N LEU A 279 -8.09 -5.93 4.02
CA LEU A 279 -9.03 -6.03 5.14
C LEU A 279 -10.00 -4.86 5.09
N THR A 280 -11.25 -5.07 5.51
CA THR A 280 -12.18 -3.95 5.74
C THR A 280 -11.97 -3.35 7.13
N HIS A 281 -11.74 -4.21 8.13
CA HIS A 281 -11.44 -3.84 9.51
C HIS A 281 -10.44 -4.82 10.13
N LEU A 282 -9.60 -4.34 11.04
CA LEU A 282 -8.70 -5.17 11.84
C LEU A 282 -8.82 -4.79 13.32
N PRO A 283 -9.81 -5.38 14.03
CA PRO A 283 -10.01 -5.12 15.45
C PRO A 283 -8.84 -5.64 16.28
N VAL A 284 -8.17 -4.76 17.01
CA VAL A 284 -7.02 -5.10 17.87
C VAL A 284 -7.19 -4.56 19.29
N THR A 285 -6.50 -5.21 20.23
CA THR A 285 -6.46 -4.83 21.65
C THR A 285 -5.06 -5.06 22.22
N TRP A 286 -4.72 -4.41 23.33
CA TRP A 286 -3.47 -4.58 24.06
C TRP A 286 -3.70 -4.32 25.56
N GLN A 287 -2.70 -4.62 26.38
CA GLN A 287 -2.64 -4.26 27.79
C GLN A 287 -1.62 -3.13 27.97
N SER A 288 -1.98 -2.12 28.77
CA SER A 288 -1.15 -0.96 29.11
C SER A 288 0.04 -1.29 30.00
#